data_AF-A0A1C5NF00-F1
#
_entry.id   AF-A0A1C5NF00-F1
#
_cell.length_a   1.000
_cell.length_b   1.000
_cell.length_c   1.000
_cell.angle_alpha   90.00
_cell.angle_beta   90.00
_cell.angle_gamma   90.00
#
_symmetry.space_group_name_H-M   'P 1'
#
loop_
_entity.id
_entity.type
_entity.pdbx_description
1 polymer ?
#
loop_
_entity_poly.entity_id
_entity_poly.type
_entity_poly.pdbx_seq_one_letter_code
_entity_poly.pdbx_strand_id
1 'polypeptide(L)'
;MMTLKDTCELMCSTDYKERFIAEYEQLSCRLTSLAIMRDKMVHGTLNFTPTCPGSLFDLQIRAMKDYLTVLEARAVIEGIDLHKDEQGGVDIEID
;
A
#
# COMPACT_ATOMS: atom_id res chain seq x y z
N MET A 1 9.43 0.14 2.12
CA MET A 1 8.24 -0.11 1.29
C MET A 1 8.51 -1.36 0.48
N MET A 2 7.71 -2.40 0.69
CA MET A 2 7.83 -3.68 0.00
C MET A 2 7.41 -3.53 -1.45
N THR A 3 7.90 -4.38 -2.36
CA THR A 3 7.32 -4.47 -3.72
C THR A 3 6.09 -5.39 -3.71
N LEU A 4 5.27 -5.31 -4.77
CA LEU A 4 4.17 -6.27 -4.95
C LEU A 4 4.64 -7.73 -4.92
N LYS A 5 5.85 -8.01 -5.39
CA LYS A 5 6.41 -9.35 -5.36
C LYS A 5 6.74 -9.80 -3.94
N ASP A 6 7.32 -8.92 -3.13
CA ASP A 6 7.72 -9.24 -1.75
C ASP A 6 6.49 -9.56 -0.89
N THR A 7 5.36 -8.89 -1.15
CA THR A 7 4.11 -9.16 -0.42
C THR A 7 3.48 -10.53 -0.71
N CYS A 8 3.90 -11.26 -1.75
CA CYS A 8 3.30 -12.55 -2.11
C CYS A 8 3.47 -13.61 -1.01
N GLU A 9 4.61 -13.60 -0.31
CA GLU A 9 4.88 -14.54 0.77
C GLU A 9 3.99 -14.27 1.98
N LEU A 10 3.92 -13.02 2.42
CA LEU A 10 3.06 -12.59 3.52
C LEU A 10 1.58 -12.88 3.25
N MET A 11 1.12 -12.75 2.00
CA MET A 11 -0.25 -13.11 1.60
C MET A 11 -0.58 -14.60 1.79
N CYS A 12 0.43 -15.47 1.79
CA CYS A 12 0.28 -16.91 2.01
C CYS A 12 0.40 -17.30 3.49
N SER A 13 0.70 -16.35 4.39
CA SER A 13 0.86 -16.62 5.81
C SER A 13 -0.43 -17.12 6.46
N THR A 14 -0.29 -17.97 7.47
CA THR A 14 -1.40 -18.36 8.36
C THR A 14 -1.73 -17.26 9.36
N ASP A 15 -0.78 -16.38 9.70
CA ASP A 15 -1.04 -15.20 10.52
C ASP A 15 -1.78 -14.14 9.70
N TYR A 16 -2.95 -13.73 10.17
CA TYR A 16 -3.75 -12.71 9.50
C TYR A 16 -3.07 -11.33 9.55
N LYS A 17 -2.22 -11.05 10.56
CA LYS A 17 -1.51 -9.78 10.67
C LYS A 17 -0.51 -9.60 9.54
N GLU A 18 0.18 -10.67 9.16
CA GLU A 18 1.10 -10.67 8.02
C GLU A 18 0.34 -10.44 6.70
N ARG A 19 -0.79 -11.12 6.51
CA ARG A 19 -1.67 -10.88 5.34
C ARG A 19 -2.21 -9.44 5.31
N PHE A 20 -2.49 -8.85 6.47
CA PHE A 20 -2.96 -7.47 6.60
C PHE A 20 -1.86 -6.45 6.21
N ILE A 21 -0.63 -6.65 6.69
CA ILE A 21 0.52 -5.83 6.30
C ILE A 21 0.74 -5.93 4.79
N ALA A 22 0.66 -7.15 4.25
CA ALA A 22 0.76 -7.39 2.82
C ALA A 22 -0.30 -6.62 2.02
N GLU A 23 -1.56 -6.65 2.45
CA GLU A 23 -2.66 -5.91 1.82
C GLU A 23 -2.40 -4.39 1.81
N TYR A 24 -1.95 -3.83 2.94
CA TYR A 24 -1.60 -2.41 3.04
C TYR A 24 -0.47 -2.02 2.09
N GLU A 25 0.65 -2.75 2.11
CA GLU A 25 1.81 -2.48 1.23
C GLU A 25 1.44 -2.64 -0.24
N GLN A 26 0.61 -3.64 -0.56
CA GLN A 26 0.08 -3.89 -1.89
C GLN A 26 -0.79 -2.75 -2.42
N LEU A 27 -1.66 -2.19 -1.58
CA LEU A 27 -2.51 -1.08 -1.95
C LEU A 27 -1.69 0.20 -2.11
N SER A 28 -0.74 0.45 -1.20
CA SER A 28 0.17 1.61 -1.22
C SER A 28 1.07 1.63 -2.47
N CYS A 29 1.64 0.49 -2.84
CA CYS A 29 2.40 0.31 -4.08
C CYS A 29 1.56 0.64 -5.33
N ARG A 30 0.34 0.11 -5.40
CA ARG A 30 -0.56 0.34 -6.54
C ARG A 30 -1.01 1.79 -6.60
N LEU A 31 -1.31 2.41 -5.47
CA LEU A 31 -1.69 3.82 -5.39
C LEU A 31 -0.57 4.71 -5.91
N THR A 32 0.66 4.47 -5.46
CA THR A 32 1.85 5.22 -5.86
C THR A 32 2.08 5.10 -7.37
N SER A 33 2.05 3.88 -7.88
CA SER A 33 2.22 3.61 -9.32
C SER A 33 1.13 4.27 -10.17
N LEU A 34 -0.13 4.20 -9.72
CA LEU A 34 -1.26 4.81 -10.41
C LEU A 34 -1.18 6.35 -10.37
N ALA A 35 -0.80 6.94 -9.25
CA ALA A 35 -0.63 8.39 -9.11
C ALA A 35 0.47 8.90 -10.05
N ILE A 36 1.62 8.22 -10.13
CA ILE A 36 2.71 8.55 -11.06
C ILE A 36 2.25 8.42 -12.52
N MET A 37 1.53 7.35 -12.85
CA MET A 37 1.00 7.16 -14.20
C MET A 37 -0.03 8.25 -14.56
N ARG A 38 -0.90 8.62 -13.62
CA ARG A 38 -1.87 9.71 -13.80
C ARG A 38 -1.16 11.04 -14.01
N ASP A 39 -0.14 11.34 -13.22
CA ASP A 39 0.66 12.56 -13.35
C ASP A 39 1.32 12.67 -14.74
N LYS A 40 1.96 11.59 -15.20
CA LYS A 40 2.52 11.51 -16.56
C LYS A 40 1.48 11.74 -17.64
N MET A 41 0.27 11.21 -17.45
CA MET A 41 -0.84 11.42 -18.39
C MET A 41 -1.35 12.88 -18.37
N VAL A 42 -1.34 13.59 -17.23
CA VAL A 42 -1.65 15.04 -17.18
C VAL A 42 -0.59 15.85 -17.92
N HIS A 43 0.68 15.51 -17.73
CA HIS A 43 1.81 16.23 -18.32
C HIS A 43 2.12 15.83 -19.77
N GLY A 44 1.38 14.89 -20.35
CA GLY A 44 1.62 14.41 -21.72
C GLY A 44 2.95 13.65 -21.88
N THR A 45 3.54 13.15 -20.79
CA THR A 45 4.82 12.42 -20.79
C THR A 45 4.64 10.90 -20.66
N LEU A 46 3.40 10.43 -20.62
CA LEU A 46 3.11 9.00 -20.61
C LEU A 46 3.44 8.38 -21.97
N ASN A 47 4.18 7.26 -21.95
CA ASN A 47 4.64 6.56 -23.16
C ASN A 47 3.58 5.66 -23.81
N PHE A 48 2.34 5.68 -23.31
CA PHE A 48 1.21 4.97 -23.88
C PHE A 48 -0.08 5.78 -23.69
N THR A 49 -1.12 5.44 -24.47
CA THR A 49 -2.45 6.05 -24.34
C THR A 49 -3.38 5.11 -23.58
N PRO A 50 -3.87 5.50 -22.39
CA PRO A 50 -4.87 4.73 -21.68
C PRO A 50 -6.20 4.74 -22.45
N THR A 51 -6.91 3.62 -22.44
CA THR A 51 -8.27 3.54 -23.00
C THR A 51 -9.33 4.13 -22.06
N CYS A 52 -9.01 4.23 -20.77
CA CYS A 52 -9.89 4.70 -19.71
C CYS A 52 -9.79 6.24 -19.56
N PRO A 53 -10.90 6.97 -19.34
CA PRO A 53 -10.85 8.39 -19.07
C PRO A 53 -10.10 8.72 -17.77
N GLY A 54 -9.40 9.86 -17.76
CA GLY A 54 -8.62 10.32 -16.59
C GLY A 54 -9.43 10.39 -15.30
N SER A 55 -10.71 10.78 -15.39
CA SER A 55 -11.61 10.87 -14.23
C SER A 55 -11.83 9.55 -13.50
N LEU A 56 -11.73 8.40 -14.19
CA LEU A 56 -11.82 7.10 -13.56
C LEU A 56 -10.56 6.77 -12.76
N PHE A 57 -9.38 7.17 -13.23
CA PHE A 57 -8.15 7.06 -12.44
C PHE A 57 -8.20 7.97 -11.21
N ASP A 58 -8.76 9.18 -11.33
CA ASP A 58 -8.91 10.09 -10.18
C ASP A 58 -9.91 9.53 -9.13
N LEU A 59 -10.97 8.85 -9.57
CA LEU A 59 -11.87 8.10 -8.69
C LEU A 59 -11.16 6.93 -8.01
N GLN A 60 -10.40 6.15 -8.77
CA GLN A 60 -9.65 5.01 -8.26
C GLN A 60 -8.60 5.44 -7.21
N ILE A 61 -7.85 6.51 -7.47
CA ILE A 61 -6.88 7.08 -6.52
C ILE A 61 -7.56 7.48 -5.21
N ARG A 62 -8.73 8.13 -5.26
CA ARG A 62 -9.48 8.50 -4.06
C ARG A 62 -9.94 7.29 -3.26
N ALA A 63 -10.57 6.32 -3.92
CA ALA A 63 -11.03 5.10 -3.26
C ALA A 63 -9.87 4.33 -2.60
N MET A 64 -8.71 4.27 -3.26
CA MET A 64 -7.52 3.62 -2.71
C MET A 64 -6.94 4.38 -1.51
N LYS A 65 -6.95 5.72 -1.52
CA LYS A 65 -6.55 6.54 -0.36
C LYS A 65 -7.50 6.33 0.83
N ASP A 66 -8.80 6.38 0.58
CA ASP A 66 -9.80 6.14 1.62
C ASP A 66 -9.62 4.74 2.22
N TYR A 67 -9.32 3.74 1.39
CA TYR A 67 -9.09 2.39 1.88
C TYR A 67 -7.78 2.25 2.67
N LEU A 68 -6.69 2.92 2.26
CA LEU A 68 -5.46 2.98 3.08
C LEU A 68 -5.73 3.57 4.46
N THR A 69 -6.50 4.66 4.54
CA THR A 69 -6.87 5.27 5.84
C THR A 69 -7.66 4.30 6.72
N VAL A 70 -8.54 3.48 6.13
CA VAL A 70 -9.24 2.41 6.87
C VAL A 70 -8.24 1.37 7.38
N LEU A 71 -7.26 0.96 6.57
CA LEU A 71 -6.24 0.00 6.99
C LEU A 71 -5.33 0.55 8.09
N GLU A 72 -4.92 1.81 8.02
CA GLU A 72 -4.15 2.50 9.06
C GLU A 72 -4.92 2.56 10.38
N ALA A 73 -6.20 2.94 10.34
CA ALA A 73 -7.05 2.97 11.52
C ALA A 73 -7.25 1.57 12.14
N ARG A 74 -7.48 0.56 11.29
CA ARG A 74 -7.59 -0.83 11.73
C ARG A 74 -6.29 -1.34 12.34
N ALA A 75 -5.13 -1.01 11.77
CA ALA A 75 -3.84 -1.39 12.31
C ALA A 75 -3.64 -0.88 13.75
N VAL A 76 -4.04 0.37 14.01
CA VAL A 76 -4.01 0.95 15.36
C VAL A 76 -4.93 0.19 16.32
N ILE A 77 -6.17 -0.11 15.91
CA ILE A 77 -7.16 -0.81 16.74
C ILE A 77 -6.76 -2.27 17.01
N GLU A 78 -6.22 -2.95 16.01
CA GLU A 78 -5.87 -4.38 16.05
C GLU A 78 -4.44 -4.62 16.57
N GLY A 79 -3.69 -3.55 16.88
CA GLY A 79 -2.30 -3.64 17.34
C GLY A 79 -1.40 -4.32 16.30
N ILE A 80 -1.50 -3.90 15.05
CA ILE A 80 -0.69 -4.35 13.92
C ILE A 80 0.28 -3.24 13.57
N ASP A 81 1.57 -3.57 13.54
CA ASP A 81 2.60 -2.63 13.13
C ASP A 81 2.80 -2.71 11.61
N LEU A 82 2.37 -1.66 10.90
CA LEU A 82 2.54 -1.53 9.45
C LEU A 82 3.96 -1.13 9.03
N HIS A 83 4.81 -0.74 9.99
CA HIS A 83 6.17 -0.26 9.77
C HIS A 83 7.21 -1.16 10.41
N LYS A 84 6.86 -2.41 10.74
CA LYS A 84 7.84 -3.36 11.28
C LYS A 84 8.92 -3.65 10.25
N ASP A 85 10.04 -2.96 10.42
CA ASP A 85 11.32 -3.29 9.81
C ASP A 85 11.67 -4.73 10.20
N GLU A 86 12.19 -5.54 9.27
CA GLU A 86 12.60 -6.94 9.51
C GLU A 86 13.83 -7.08 10.43
N GLN A 87 14.09 -6.12 11.32
CA GLN A 87 15.11 -6.25 12.36
C GLN A 87 14.43 -6.39 13.73
N GLY A 88 14.66 -7.56 14.34
CA GLY A 88 14.07 -8.00 15.60
C GLY A 88 14.03 -6.92 16.67
N GLY A 89 12.92 -6.93 17.41
CA GLY A 89 12.72 -6.06 18.56
C GLY A 89 13.91 -6.12 19.49
N VAL A 90 14.52 -4.96 19.73
CA VAL A 90 15.36 -4.77 20.90
C VAL A 90 14.40 -4.52 22.04
N ASP A 91 14.33 -5.47 22.98
CA ASP A 91 13.71 -5.24 24.28
C ASP A 91 14.47 -4.08 24.93
N ILE A 92 13.80 -2.93 25.05
CA ILE A 92 14.30 -1.83 25.87
C ILE A 92 13.85 -2.15 27.30
N GLU A 93 14.73 -2.78 28.07
CA GLU A 93 14.61 -2.78 29.53
C GLU A 93 14.78 -1.33 30.01
N ILE A 94 13.75 -0.84 30.70
CA ILE A 94 13.80 0.44 31.42
C ILE A 94 14.10 0.10 32.88
N ASP A 95 15.31 0.44 33.34
CA ASP A 95 15.70 0.49 34.76
C ASP A 95 14.89 1.54 35.54
#